data_AF-A0A2E8E7Z7-F1
#
_entry.id   AF-A0A2E8E7Z7-F1
#
_cell.length_a   1.000
_cell.length_b   1.000
_cell.length_c   1.000
_cell.angle_alpha   90.00
_cell.angle_beta   90.00
_cell.angle_gamma   90.00
#
_symmetry.space_group_name_H-M   'P 1'
#
loop_
_entity.id
_entity.type
_entity.pdbx_description
1 polymer ?
#
loop_
_entity_poly.entity_id
_entity_poly.type
_entity_poly.pdbx_seq_one_letter_code
_entity_poly.pdbx_strand_id
1 'polypeptide(L)'
;MGHPVSGERRPDGGVRVRPAQLLHPVQRVVRGGVLAAGAARVARVNTANLLTGVRLILVLPVAVAFARPDVLSAGLLAVLVGVAIATDYVDGKVARWRGTASPGGQLFDHGTDFLFVTTGLTGAALAGLTPLLLPVLIAVAFSQYVFDSYMIYRQKRLRMSGIGRWNGVLYFVPLVLLAVARLGVGSDMTSVLNLTARGLSYALVVSTIVSIIDRGTAAHHRPER
;
A
#
# COMPACT_ATOMS: atom_id res chain seq x y z
N MET A 1 52.82 18.51 -15.49
CA MET A 1 53.43 19.36 -14.45
C MET A 1 52.50 19.39 -13.25
N GLY A 2 52.87 18.73 -12.15
CA GLY A 2 52.02 18.62 -10.95
C GLY A 2 52.29 19.76 -9.98
N HIS A 3 51.24 20.43 -9.51
CA HIS A 3 51.33 21.36 -8.37
C HIS A 3 51.58 20.58 -7.08
N PRO A 4 52.51 21.01 -6.20
CA PRO A 4 52.77 20.34 -4.94
C PRO A 4 51.63 20.61 -3.94
N VAL A 5 51.14 19.54 -3.33
CA VAL A 5 50.11 19.56 -2.29
C VAL A 5 50.68 20.21 -1.04
N SER A 6 50.15 21.39 -0.67
CA SER A 6 50.47 22.06 0.59
C SER A 6 49.86 21.28 1.75
N GLY A 7 50.68 20.58 2.52
CA GLY A 7 50.30 19.89 3.76
C GLY A 7 50.83 20.66 4.97
N GLU A 8 49.95 21.07 5.88
CA GLU A 8 50.33 21.65 7.18
C GLU A 8 51.18 20.64 7.97
N ARG A 9 52.45 20.98 8.21
CA ARG A 9 53.35 20.18 9.06
C ARG A 9 53.02 20.40 10.53
N ARG A 10 53.00 19.32 11.31
CA ARG A 10 53.02 19.39 12.77
C ARG A 10 54.43 19.72 13.27
N PRO A 11 54.57 20.36 14.44
CA PRO A 11 55.87 20.73 15.04
C PRO A 11 56.76 19.52 15.37
N ASP A 12 56.19 18.32 15.43
CA ASP A 12 56.79 17.02 15.73
C ASP A 12 57.15 16.21 14.47
N GLY A 13 57.19 16.84 13.29
CA GLY A 13 57.71 16.25 12.05
C GLY A 13 56.77 15.27 11.33
N GLY A 14 55.66 14.86 11.95
CA GLY A 14 54.63 14.03 11.34
C GLY A 14 53.74 14.81 10.35
N VAL A 15 53.66 14.36 9.10
CA VAL A 15 52.70 14.89 8.11
C VAL A 15 51.31 14.33 8.43
N ARG A 16 50.37 15.20 8.82
CA ARG A 16 48.98 14.79 9.06
C ARG A 16 48.22 14.78 7.73
N VAL A 17 48.31 13.69 6.98
CA VAL A 17 47.51 13.52 5.76
C VAL A 17 46.06 13.33 6.17
N ARG A 18 45.16 14.26 5.80
CA ARG A 18 43.73 14.05 6.04
C ARG A 18 43.31 12.80 5.24
N PRO A 19 42.64 11.80 5.82
CA PRO A 19 42.35 10.53 5.12
C PRO A 19 41.63 10.71 3.77
N ALA A 20 40.88 11.81 3.62
CA ALA A 20 40.24 12.20 2.37
C ALA A 20 41.23 12.51 1.21
N GLN A 21 42.46 12.90 1.51
CA GLN A 21 43.51 13.21 0.52
C GLN A 21 44.24 11.96 -0.01
N LEU A 22 44.18 10.82 0.70
CA LEU A 22 44.79 9.55 0.27
C LEU A 22 43.98 8.82 -0.82
N LEU A 23 42.75 9.27 -1.12
CA LEU A 23 41.93 8.67 -2.16
C LEU A 23 42.31 9.24 -3.53
N HIS A 24 42.65 8.34 -4.45
CA HIS A 24 42.90 8.67 -5.85
C HIS A 24 41.67 9.38 -6.45
N PRO A 25 41.81 10.37 -7.35
CA PRO A 25 40.69 11.15 -7.89
C PRO A 25 39.52 10.29 -8.39
N VAL A 26 39.82 9.18 -9.06
CA VAL A 26 38.84 8.19 -9.54
C VAL A 26 38.04 7.57 -8.39
N GLN A 27 38.69 7.18 -7.29
CA GLN A 27 38.03 6.59 -6.14
C GLN A 27 37.11 7.59 -5.42
N ARG A 28 37.46 8.88 -5.41
CA ARG A 28 36.62 9.95 -4.84
C ARG A 28 35.33 10.15 -5.64
N VAL A 29 35.42 10.17 -6.97
CA VAL A 29 34.26 10.31 -7.87
C VAL A 29 33.33 9.10 -7.76
N VAL A 30 33.88 7.88 -7.78
CA VAL A 30 33.10 6.64 -7.64
C VAL A 30 32.37 6.61 -6.28
N ARG A 31 33.06 6.94 -5.19
CA ARG A 31 32.47 6.93 -3.85
C ARG A 31 31.40 8.02 -3.67
N GLY A 32 31.62 9.21 -4.24
CA GLY A 32 30.60 10.27 -4.28
C GLY A 32 29.35 9.86 -5.06
N GLY A 33 29.52 9.21 -6.20
CA GLY A 33 28.41 8.66 -7.00
C GLY A 33 27.62 7.58 -6.27
N VAL A 34 28.30 6.65 -5.58
CA VAL A 34 27.66 5.59 -4.79
C VAL A 34 26.87 6.16 -3.60
N LEU A 35 27.43 7.16 -2.90
CA LEU A 35 26.75 7.82 -1.77
C LEU A 35 25.53 8.63 -2.23
N ALA A 36 25.64 9.38 -3.32
CA ALA A 36 24.51 10.13 -3.89
C ALA A 36 23.40 9.20 -4.41
N ALA A 37 23.77 8.09 -5.08
CA ALA A 37 22.83 7.07 -5.50
C ALA A 37 22.12 6.40 -4.32
N GLY A 38 22.86 6.14 -3.23
CA GLY A 38 22.32 5.63 -1.96
C GLY A 38 21.32 6.59 -1.31
N ALA A 39 21.69 7.86 -1.15
CA ALA A 39 20.82 8.88 -0.57
C ALA A 39 19.53 9.08 -1.39
N ALA A 40 19.66 9.15 -2.72
CA ALA A 40 18.52 9.26 -3.61
C ALA A 40 17.63 8.00 -3.57
N ARG A 41 18.20 6.81 -3.38
CA ARG A 41 17.43 5.57 -3.18
C ARG A 41 16.65 5.58 -1.87
N VAL A 42 17.28 6.01 -0.77
CA VAL A 42 16.64 6.11 0.55
C VAL A 42 15.50 7.14 0.54
N ALA A 43 15.74 8.34 0.01
CA ALA A 43 14.70 9.37 -0.10
C ALA A 43 13.48 8.89 -0.91
N ARG A 44 13.70 8.09 -1.96
CA ARG A 44 12.64 7.55 -2.82
C ARG A 44 11.79 6.47 -2.14
N VAL A 45 12.41 5.58 -1.37
CA VAL A 45 11.68 4.60 -0.54
C VAL A 45 10.84 5.32 0.51
N ASN A 46 11.37 6.39 1.10
CA ASN A 46 10.63 7.21 2.05
C ASN A 46 9.39 7.86 1.42
N THR A 47 9.48 8.41 0.19
CA THR A 47 8.30 9.02 -0.46
C THR A 47 7.15 8.03 -0.72
N ALA A 48 7.44 6.79 -1.12
CA ALA A 48 6.39 5.78 -1.30
C ALA A 48 5.74 5.40 0.03
N ASN A 49 6.56 5.15 1.07
CA ASN A 49 6.06 4.83 2.40
C ASN A 49 5.26 5.96 3.04
N LEU A 50 5.58 7.23 2.72
CA LEU A 50 4.80 8.38 3.18
C LEU A 50 3.41 8.42 2.55
N LEU A 51 3.28 8.15 1.24
CA LEU A 51 1.98 8.09 0.55
C LEU A 51 1.10 6.96 1.10
N THR A 52 1.68 5.78 1.32
CA THR A 52 1.01 4.67 2.00
C THR A 52 0.65 5.04 3.45
N GLY A 53 1.53 5.76 4.16
CA GLY A 53 1.27 6.27 5.51
C GLY A 53 0.09 7.26 5.57
N VAL A 54 -0.11 8.10 4.54
CA VAL A 54 -1.31 8.93 4.43
C VAL A 54 -2.56 8.05 4.37
N ARG A 55 -2.56 6.99 3.54
CA ARG A 55 -3.72 6.07 3.45
C ARG A 55 -4.01 5.43 4.81
N LEU A 56 -2.99 5.05 5.58
CA LEU A 56 -3.14 4.52 6.93
C LEU A 56 -3.80 5.52 7.90
N ILE A 57 -3.45 6.80 7.82
CA ILE A 57 -4.09 7.86 8.62
C ILE A 57 -5.57 8.02 8.24
N LEU A 58 -5.91 7.84 6.96
CA LEU A 58 -7.28 7.98 6.46
C LEU A 58 -8.22 6.83 6.85
N VAL A 59 -7.69 5.66 7.25
CA VAL A 59 -8.45 4.46 7.63
C VAL A 59 -9.55 4.78 8.65
N LEU A 60 -9.16 5.35 9.80
CA LEU A 60 -10.08 5.61 10.91
C LEU A 60 -11.14 6.69 10.58
N PRO A 61 -10.78 7.90 10.08
CA PRO A 61 -11.77 8.93 9.80
C PRO A 61 -12.78 8.50 8.73
N VAL A 62 -12.33 7.78 7.69
CA VAL A 62 -13.24 7.26 6.64
C VAL A 62 -14.17 6.19 7.21
N ALA A 63 -13.65 5.24 8.00
CA ALA A 63 -14.48 4.20 8.62
C ALA A 63 -15.54 4.79 9.56
N VAL A 64 -15.15 5.73 10.42
CA VAL A 64 -16.07 6.42 11.34
C VAL A 64 -17.10 7.23 10.55
N ALA A 65 -16.69 7.93 9.49
CA ALA A 65 -17.62 8.70 8.67
C ALA A 65 -18.66 7.84 7.96
N PHE A 66 -18.32 6.63 7.52
CA PHE A 66 -19.31 5.68 7.00
C PHE A 66 -20.26 5.17 8.10
N ALA A 67 -19.75 4.88 9.30
CA ALA A 67 -20.57 4.41 10.43
C ALA A 67 -21.49 5.49 11.02
N ARG A 68 -21.02 6.75 11.04
CA ARG A 68 -21.68 7.90 11.66
C ARG A 68 -21.74 9.06 10.67
N PRO A 69 -22.87 9.21 9.94
CA PRO A 69 -22.94 10.16 8.84
C PRO A 69 -22.79 11.65 9.22
N ASP A 70 -22.92 11.96 10.50
CA ASP A 70 -22.80 13.28 11.11
C ASP A 70 -21.36 13.74 11.32
N VAL A 71 -20.37 12.83 11.35
CA VAL A 71 -18.99 13.15 11.74
C VAL A 71 -18.21 13.91 10.65
N LEU A 72 -18.41 13.55 9.38
CA LEU A 72 -17.79 14.23 8.24
C LEU A 72 -18.83 14.63 7.21
N SER A 73 -18.63 15.78 6.58
CA SER A 73 -19.44 16.18 5.43
C SER A 73 -19.27 15.18 4.28
N ALA A 74 -20.33 15.01 3.49
CA ALA A 74 -20.30 14.09 2.35
C ALA A 74 -19.20 14.43 1.34
N GLY A 75 -18.99 15.72 1.06
CA GLY A 75 -17.93 16.21 0.19
C GLY A 75 -16.54 15.82 0.68
N LEU A 76 -16.28 15.99 1.99
CA LEU A 76 -14.99 15.62 2.57
C LEU A 76 -14.78 14.10 2.54
N LEU A 77 -15.80 13.29 2.87
CA LEU A 77 -15.70 11.84 2.75
C LEU A 77 -15.34 11.40 1.32
N ALA A 78 -16.01 11.95 0.30
CA ALA A 78 -15.72 11.65 -1.09
C ALA A 78 -14.28 12.04 -1.48
N VAL A 79 -13.80 13.20 -1.02
CA VAL A 79 -12.42 13.64 -1.22
C VAL A 79 -11.43 12.68 -0.56
N LEU A 80 -11.66 12.27 0.70
CA LEU A 80 -10.75 11.36 1.41
C LEU A 80 -10.68 9.98 0.73
N VAL A 81 -11.82 9.43 0.31
CA VAL A 81 -11.86 8.17 -0.47
C VAL A 81 -11.13 8.33 -1.80
N GLY A 82 -11.37 9.44 -2.52
CA GLY A 82 -10.69 9.75 -3.77
C GLY A 82 -9.17 9.88 -3.61
N VAL A 83 -8.71 10.58 -2.56
CA VAL A 83 -7.29 10.72 -2.22
C VAL A 83 -6.67 9.36 -1.92
N ALA A 84 -7.32 8.52 -1.14
CA ALA A 84 -6.81 7.18 -0.80
C ALA A 84 -6.57 6.31 -2.05
N ILE A 85 -7.50 6.35 -3.02
CA ILE A 85 -7.39 5.61 -4.30
C ILE A 85 -6.33 6.26 -5.21
N ALA A 86 -6.29 7.59 -5.27
CA ALA A 86 -5.34 8.30 -6.11
C ALA A 86 -3.90 8.08 -5.64
N THR A 87 -3.65 8.09 -4.33
CA THR A 87 -2.30 7.83 -3.78
C THR A 87 -1.84 6.40 -4.05
N ASP A 88 -2.73 5.41 -4.03
CA ASP A 88 -2.47 4.00 -4.38
C ASP A 88 -2.06 3.81 -5.84
N TYR A 89 -2.80 4.45 -6.73
CA TYR A 89 -2.44 4.38 -8.14
C TYR A 89 -1.06 5.00 -8.39
N VAL A 90 -0.76 6.11 -7.71
CA VAL A 90 0.49 6.87 -7.88
C VAL A 90 1.68 6.13 -7.25
N ASP A 91 1.58 5.65 -6.01
CA ASP A 91 2.69 4.98 -5.33
C ASP A 91 3.12 3.69 -6.07
N GLY A 92 2.16 2.88 -6.54
CA GLY A 92 2.42 1.66 -7.29
C GLY A 92 3.05 1.93 -8.66
N LYS A 93 2.61 2.99 -9.35
CA LYS A 93 3.21 3.40 -10.65
C LYS A 93 4.62 3.93 -10.44
N VAL A 94 4.82 4.79 -9.45
CA VAL A 94 6.13 5.37 -9.10
C VAL A 94 7.13 4.28 -8.72
N ALA A 95 6.72 3.30 -7.90
CA ALA A 95 7.60 2.19 -7.49
C ALA A 95 8.02 1.30 -8.67
N ARG A 96 7.11 1.02 -9.60
CA ARG A 96 7.39 0.23 -10.82
C ARG A 96 8.30 0.98 -11.80
N TRP A 97 8.00 2.26 -12.06
CA TRP A 97 8.80 3.08 -12.97
C TRP A 97 10.22 3.32 -12.47
N ARG A 98 10.41 3.38 -11.15
CA ARG A 98 11.71 3.69 -10.53
C ARG A 98 12.50 2.46 -10.09
N GLY A 99 11.99 1.25 -10.31
CA GLY A 99 12.67 0.01 -9.92
C GLY A 99 12.88 -0.17 -8.41
N THR A 100 12.09 0.52 -7.58
CA THR A 100 12.21 0.51 -6.10
C THR A 100 11.24 -0.46 -5.43
N ALA A 101 10.52 -1.27 -6.19
CA ALA A 101 9.61 -2.29 -5.66
C ALA A 101 10.37 -3.29 -4.78
N SER A 102 9.95 -3.42 -3.51
CA SER A 102 10.52 -4.36 -2.55
C SER A 102 9.44 -5.24 -1.93
N PRO A 103 9.77 -6.45 -1.45
CA PRO A 103 8.81 -7.32 -0.77
C PRO A 103 8.15 -6.68 0.45
N GLY A 104 8.93 -5.99 1.28
CA GLY A 104 8.41 -5.30 2.47
C GLY A 104 7.49 -4.13 2.10
N GLY A 105 7.87 -3.36 1.07
CA GLY A 105 7.01 -2.30 0.53
C GLY A 105 5.69 -2.85 -0.03
N GLN A 106 5.72 -3.98 -0.74
CA GLN A 106 4.51 -4.63 -1.24
C GLN A 106 3.60 -5.13 -0.11
N LEU A 107 4.14 -5.67 0.98
CA LEU A 107 3.32 -6.07 2.13
C LEU A 107 2.70 -4.84 2.81
N PHE A 108 3.47 -3.77 2.98
CA PHE A 108 2.98 -2.54 3.60
C PHE A 108 1.87 -1.88 2.78
N ASP A 109 2.03 -1.85 1.46
CA ASP A 109 1.06 -1.33 0.50
C ASP A 109 -0.26 -2.11 0.55
N HIS A 110 -0.22 -3.41 0.25
CA HIS A 110 -1.41 -4.27 0.32
C HIS A 110 -2.03 -4.34 1.72
N GLY A 111 -1.21 -4.27 2.78
CA GLY A 111 -1.69 -4.23 4.16
C GLY A 111 -2.47 -2.96 4.46
N THR A 112 -2.02 -1.83 3.92
CA THR A 112 -2.73 -0.55 4.09
C THR A 112 -4.02 -0.52 3.29
N ASP A 113 -4.02 -1.05 2.06
CA ASP A 113 -5.26 -1.25 1.28
C ASP A 113 -6.25 -2.14 2.03
N PHE A 114 -5.78 -3.28 2.51
CA PHE A 114 -6.56 -4.21 3.30
C PHE A 114 -7.21 -3.50 4.50
N LEU A 115 -6.44 -2.72 5.27
CA LEU A 115 -6.97 -1.98 6.41
C LEU A 115 -8.00 -0.94 5.96
N PHE A 116 -7.72 -0.18 4.89
CA PHE A 116 -8.62 0.85 4.38
C PHE A 116 -9.97 0.26 3.94
N VAL A 117 -9.97 -0.75 3.06
CA VAL A 117 -11.22 -1.34 2.56
C VAL A 117 -11.97 -2.07 3.66
N THR A 118 -11.28 -2.82 4.52
CA THR A 118 -11.93 -3.63 5.57
C THR A 118 -12.59 -2.75 6.62
N THR A 119 -11.90 -1.71 7.10
CA THR A 119 -12.46 -0.80 8.09
C THR A 119 -13.54 0.11 7.49
N GLY A 120 -13.36 0.61 6.26
CA GLY A 120 -14.38 1.37 5.55
C GLY A 120 -15.66 0.56 5.35
N LEU A 121 -15.53 -0.70 4.91
CA LEU A 121 -16.68 -1.61 4.74
C LEU A 121 -17.28 -2.03 6.08
N THR A 122 -16.48 -2.12 7.15
CA THR A 122 -16.99 -2.32 8.51
C THR A 122 -17.85 -1.14 8.94
N GLY A 123 -17.38 0.09 8.74
CA GLY A 123 -18.16 1.30 9.04
C GLY A 123 -19.47 1.33 8.25
N ALA A 124 -19.42 1.04 6.95
CA ALA A 124 -20.62 0.94 6.11
C ALA A 124 -21.57 -0.18 6.57
N ALA A 125 -21.05 -1.33 7.01
CA ALA A 125 -21.84 -2.44 7.50
C ALA A 125 -22.53 -2.13 8.84
N LEU A 126 -21.83 -1.40 9.74
CA LEU A 126 -22.42 -0.92 10.99
C LEU A 126 -23.55 0.09 10.75
N ALA A 127 -23.50 0.85 9.65
CA ALA A 127 -24.59 1.70 9.18
C ALA A 127 -25.67 0.93 8.39
N GLY A 128 -25.57 -0.39 8.24
CA GLY A 128 -26.54 -1.24 7.54
C GLY A 128 -26.48 -1.16 6.00
N LEU A 129 -25.43 -0.56 5.44
CA LEU A 129 -25.30 -0.34 3.99
C LEU A 129 -24.72 -1.54 3.24
N THR A 130 -23.89 -2.34 3.92
CA THR A 130 -23.21 -3.53 3.37
C THR A 130 -23.32 -4.70 4.36
N PRO A 131 -23.18 -5.96 3.90
CA PRO A 131 -23.17 -7.11 4.80
C PRO A 131 -21.89 -7.14 5.64
N LEU A 132 -22.03 -7.29 6.97
CA LEU A 132 -20.90 -7.42 7.92
C LEU A 132 -20.00 -8.63 7.62
N LEU A 133 -20.55 -9.65 6.96
CA LEU A 133 -19.79 -10.83 6.53
C LEU A 133 -18.65 -10.47 5.56
N LEU A 134 -18.82 -9.44 4.72
CA LEU A 134 -17.81 -9.07 3.73
C LEU A 134 -16.47 -8.65 4.38
N PRO A 135 -16.39 -7.65 5.28
CA PRO A 135 -15.13 -7.28 5.91
C PRO A 135 -14.49 -8.44 6.71
N VAL A 136 -15.29 -9.30 7.34
CA VAL A 136 -14.78 -10.51 8.01
C VAL A 136 -14.09 -11.44 7.01
N LEU A 137 -14.74 -11.72 5.87
CA LEU A 137 -14.16 -12.57 4.82
C LEU A 137 -12.92 -11.94 4.18
N ILE A 138 -12.88 -10.61 4.03
CA ILE A 138 -11.69 -9.91 3.54
C ILE A 138 -10.51 -10.14 4.50
N ALA A 139 -10.73 -10.02 5.82
CA ALA A 139 -9.70 -10.29 6.83
C ALA A 139 -9.20 -11.74 6.79
N VAL A 140 -10.10 -12.71 6.65
CA VAL A 140 -9.73 -14.12 6.48
C VAL A 140 -8.94 -14.33 5.18
N ALA A 141 -9.45 -13.81 4.06
CA ALA A 141 -8.83 -13.96 2.75
C ALA A 141 -7.43 -13.32 2.67
N PHE A 142 -7.24 -12.17 3.32
CA PHE A 142 -5.96 -11.48 3.40
C PHE A 142 -4.98 -12.22 4.33
N SER A 143 -5.45 -12.70 5.48
CA SER A 143 -4.64 -13.50 6.40
C SER A 143 -4.12 -14.77 5.74
N GLN A 144 -5.00 -15.50 5.02
CA GLN A 144 -4.61 -16.66 4.21
C GLN A 144 -3.60 -16.27 3.13
N TYR A 145 -3.81 -15.16 2.42
CA TYR A 145 -2.87 -14.66 1.42
C TYR A 145 -1.45 -14.41 1.99
N VAL A 146 -1.37 -13.76 3.15
CA VAL A 146 -0.10 -13.49 3.82
C VAL A 146 0.53 -14.80 4.28
N PHE A 147 -0.24 -15.67 4.96
CA PHE A 147 0.25 -16.95 5.45
C PHE A 147 0.79 -17.84 4.32
N ASP A 148 0.02 -18.02 3.25
CA ASP A 148 0.40 -18.83 2.09
C ASP A 148 1.69 -18.30 1.45
N SER A 149 1.80 -16.98 1.30
CA SER A 149 2.96 -16.35 0.65
C SER A 149 4.25 -16.55 1.44
N TYR A 150 4.22 -16.40 2.77
CA TYR A 150 5.42 -16.50 3.60
C TYR A 150 5.75 -17.94 4.02
N MET A 151 4.74 -18.73 4.40
CA MET A 151 4.97 -20.03 5.05
C MET A 151 4.96 -21.19 4.07
N ILE A 152 4.01 -21.20 3.13
CA ILE A 152 3.83 -22.33 2.20
C ILE A 152 4.78 -22.20 1.02
N TYR A 153 4.85 -21.01 0.42
CA TYR A 153 5.67 -20.84 -0.78
C TYR A 153 7.13 -20.46 -0.46
N ARG A 154 7.46 -20.04 0.77
CA ARG A 154 8.76 -19.46 1.17
C ARG A 154 9.30 -18.44 0.15
N GLN A 155 8.39 -17.82 -0.61
CA GLN A 155 8.73 -16.90 -1.69
C GLN A 155 8.80 -15.51 -1.09
N LYS A 156 9.90 -14.79 -1.35
CA LYS A 156 10.04 -13.39 -0.97
C LYS A 156 9.10 -12.45 -1.75
N ARG A 157 8.11 -12.96 -2.49
CA ARG A 157 7.17 -12.16 -3.30
C ARG A 157 5.77 -12.73 -3.12
N LEU A 158 4.82 -11.84 -2.86
CA LEU A 158 3.42 -12.18 -2.63
C LEU A 158 2.77 -12.63 -3.96
N ARG A 159 2.14 -13.81 -3.98
CA ARG A 159 1.45 -14.35 -5.16
C ARG A 159 -0.05 -14.50 -4.84
N MET A 160 -0.87 -13.65 -5.47
CA MET A 160 -2.33 -13.76 -5.36
C MET A 160 -2.89 -14.73 -6.41
N SER A 161 -3.99 -15.40 -6.10
CA SER A 161 -4.83 -16.02 -7.12
C SER A 161 -5.47 -14.95 -8.01
N GLY A 162 -5.84 -15.32 -9.24
CA GLY A 162 -6.46 -14.37 -10.17
C GLY A 162 -7.74 -13.74 -9.61
N ILE A 163 -8.56 -14.55 -8.93
CA ILE A 163 -9.80 -14.10 -8.26
C ILE A 163 -9.48 -13.18 -7.10
N GLY A 164 -8.54 -13.56 -6.23
CA GLY A 164 -8.15 -12.74 -5.06
C GLY A 164 -7.60 -11.37 -5.46
N ARG A 165 -6.85 -11.29 -6.57
CA ARG A 165 -6.34 -10.01 -7.10
C ARG A 165 -7.46 -9.08 -7.54
N TRP A 166 -8.46 -9.59 -8.27
CA TRP A 166 -9.59 -8.78 -8.72
C TRP A 166 -10.51 -8.38 -7.57
N ASN A 167 -10.78 -9.30 -6.64
CA ASN A 167 -11.54 -8.98 -5.44
C ASN A 167 -10.88 -7.84 -4.65
N GLY A 168 -9.56 -7.87 -4.47
CA GLY A 168 -8.80 -6.81 -3.80
C GLY A 168 -9.08 -5.41 -4.36
N VAL A 169 -9.12 -5.28 -5.70
CA VAL A 169 -9.46 -4.01 -6.37
C VAL A 169 -10.94 -3.69 -6.24
N LEU A 170 -11.82 -4.68 -6.40
CA LEU A 170 -13.27 -4.47 -6.39
C LEU A 170 -13.84 -4.11 -5.01
N TYR A 171 -13.14 -4.41 -3.91
CA TYR A 171 -13.56 -4.01 -2.56
C TYR A 171 -13.66 -2.50 -2.36
N PHE A 172 -12.96 -1.69 -3.16
CA PHE A 172 -13.08 -0.23 -3.13
C PHE A 172 -14.40 0.27 -3.75
N VAL A 173 -14.99 -0.47 -4.68
CA VAL A 173 -16.13 0.01 -5.48
C VAL A 173 -17.36 0.31 -4.62
N PRO A 174 -17.79 -0.55 -3.67
CA PRO A 174 -18.88 -0.21 -2.77
C PRO A 174 -18.63 1.08 -1.97
N LEU A 175 -17.39 1.32 -1.51
CA LEU A 175 -17.05 2.53 -0.77
C LEU A 175 -17.18 3.79 -1.63
N VAL A 176 -16.74 3.72 -2.89
CA VAL A 176 -16.90 4.83 -3.84
C VAL A 176 -18.38 5.11 -4.11
N LEU A 177 -19.17 4.08 -4.39
CA LEU A 177 -20.61 4.23 -4.65
C LEU A 177 -21.33 4.86 -3.45
N LEU A 178 -21.04 4.40 -2.24
CA LEU A 178 -21.63 4.93 -1.00
C LEU A 178 -21.19 6.38 -0.72
N ALA A 179 -19.93 6.72 -0.99
CA ALA A 179 -19.44 8.09 -0.85
C ALA A 179 -20.15 9.03 -1.83
N VAL A 180 -20.32 8.62 -3.09
CA VAL A 180 -21.04 9.39 -4.12
C VAL A 180 -22.53 9.53 -3.81
N ALA A 181 -23.17 8.45 -3.35
CA ALA A 181 -24.58 8.46 -2.95
C ALA A 181 -24.88 9.54 -1.90
N ARG A 182 -23.89 9.83 -1.05
CA ARG A 182 -24.00 10.82 0.02
C ARG A 182 -23.84 12.27 -0.44
N LEU A 183 -23.35 12.51 -1.66
CA LEU A 183 -23.17 13.87 -2.22
C LEU A 183 -24.48 14.58 -2.59
N GLY A 184 -25.64 13.98 -2.31
CA GLY A 184 -26.93 14.61 -2.58
C GLY A 184 -27.32 14.57 -4.06
N VAL A 185 -27.00 13.47 -4.75
CA VAL A 185 -27.27 13.23 -6.19
C VAL A 185 -28.76 13.03 -6.54
N GLY A 186 -29.68 13.39 -5.63
CA GLY A 186 -31.12 13.09 -5.72
C GLY A 186 -31.49 11.74 -5.09
N SER A 187 -32.74 11.63 -4.61
CA SER A 187 -33.24 10.45 -3.88
C SER A 187 -33.18 9.15 -4.67
N ASP A 188 -33.55 9.21 -5.94
CA ASP A 188 -33.66 8.04 -6.81
C ASP A 188 -32.27 7.47 -7.11
N MET A 189 -31.35 8.35 -7.52
CA MET A 189 -29.96 8.00 -7.77
C MET A 189 -29.27 7.50 -6.49
N THR A 190 -29.53 8.14 -5.35
CA THR A 190 -29.00 7.70 -4.04
C THR A 190 -29.45 6.27 -3.72
N SER A 191 -30.73 5.96 -3.97
CA SER A 191 -31.29 4.62 -3.76
C SER A 191 -30.66 3.59 -4.69
N VAL A 192 -30.49 3.92 -5.97
CA VAL A 192 -29.82 3.07 -6.96
C VAL A 192 -28.38 2.79 -6.54
N LEU A 193 -27.60 3.82 -6.20
CA LEU A 193 -26.19 3.67 -5.78
C LEU A 193 -26.06 2.80 -4.51
N ASN A 194 -26.92 3.01 -3.51
CA ASN A 194 -26.93 2.20 -2.30
C ASN A 194 -27.29 0.73 -2.59
N LEU A 195 -28.31 0.49 -3.42
CA LEU A 195 -28.71 -0.86 -3.82
C LEU A 195 -27.60 -1.56 -4.61
N THR A 196 -26.97 -0.85 -5.55
CA THR A 196 -25.84 -1.36 -6.33
C THR A 196 -24.64 -1.67 -5.42
N ALA A 197 -24.29 -0.78 -4.49
CA ALA A 197 -23.20 -1.00 -3.54
C ALA A 197 -23.46 -2.25 -2.67
N ARG A 198 -24.69 -2.41 -2.17
CA ARG A 198 -25.10 -3.56 -1.35
C ARG A 198 -25.11 -4.86 -2.17
N GLY A 199 -25.69 -4.84 -3.37
CA GLY A 199 -25.72 -6.00 -4.28
C GLY A 199 -24.32 -6.46 -4.68
N LEU A 200 -23.45 -5.50 -5.04
CA LEU A 200 -22.04 -5.77 -5.32
C LEU A 200 -21.31 -6.35 -4.11
N SER A 201 -21.61 -5.86 -2.91
CA SER A 201 -21.02 -6.40 -1.68
C SER A 201 -21.38 -7.87 -1.45
N TYR A 202 -22.63 -8.28 -1.74
CA TYR A 202 -23.01 -9.70 -1.70
C TYR A 202 -22.33 -10.54 -2.79
N ALA A 203 -22.19 -10.00 -4.01
CA ALA A 203 -21.42 -10.68 -5.06
C ALA A 203 -19.96 -10.88 -4.63
N LEU A 204 -19.37 -9.87 -3.99
CA LEU A 204 -18.01 -9.93 -3.43
C LEU A 204 -17.90 -10.91 -2.27
N VAL A 205 -18.93 -11.08 -1.43
CA VAL A 205 -18.95 -12.15 -0.41
C VAL A 205 -18.77 -13.51 -1.08
N VAL A 206 -19.58 -13.81 -2.11
CA VAL A 206 -19.51 -15.09 -2.83
C VAL A 206 -18.15 -15.27 -3.49
N SER A 207 -17.66 -14.27 -4.23
CA SER A 207 -16.37 -14.37 -4.91
C SER A 207 -15.19 -14.49 -3.93
N THR A 208 -15.30 -13.91 -2.73
CA THR A 208 -14.27 -14.00 -1.68
C THR A 208 -14.23 -15.40 -1.09
N ILE A 209 -15.38 -16.02 -0.82
CA ILE A 209 -15.47 -17.42 -0.40
C ILE A 209 -14.84 -18.32 -1.45
N VAL A 210 -15.21 -18.16 -2.72
CA VAL A 210 -14.62 -18.92 -3.84
C VAL A 210 -13.10 -18.73 -3.86
N SER A 211 -12.60 -17.50 -3.70
CA SER A 211 -11.16 -17.22 -3.66
C SER A 211 -10.43 -17.83 -2.45
N ILE A 212 -11.09 -17.97 -1.30
CA ILE A 212 -10.53 -18.63 -0.10
C ILE A 212 -10.39 -20.13 -0.36
N ILE A 213 -11.47 -20.75 -0.87
CA ILE A 213 -11.52 -22.19 -1.18
C ILE A 213 -10.48 -22.55 -2.24
N ASP A 214 -10.44 -21.82 -3.36
CA ASP A 214 -9.50 -22.02 -4.47
C ASP A 214 -8.04 -22.04 -4.01
N ARG A 215 -7.67 -21.14 -3.10
CA ARG A 215 -6.33 -21.11 -2.52
C ARG A 215 -6.07 -22.25 -1.52
N GLY A 216 -7.08 -22.57 -0.72
CA GLY A 216 -6.98 -23.66 0.27
C GLY A 216 -6.77 -25.02 -0.38
N THR A 217 -7.50 -25.32 -1.47
CA THR A 217 -7.34 -26.58 -2.22
C THR A 217 -6.00 -26.65 -2.95
N ALA A 218 -5.55 -25.53 -3.54
CA ALA A 218 -4.24 -25.45 -4.20
C ALA A 218 -3.06 -25.68 -3.23
N ALA A 219 -3.20 -25.31 -1.95
CA ALA A 219 -2.18 -25.56 -0.94
C ALA A 219 -2.04 -27.05 -0.57
N HIS A 220 -3.15 -27.80 -0.57
CA HIS A 220 -3.17 -29.23 -0.19
C HIS A 220 -2.64 -30.19 -1.28
N HIS A 221 -2.56 -29.76 -2.55
CA HIS A 221 -2.15 -30.62 -3.66
C HIS A 221 -0.65 -30.61 -3.98
N ARG A 222 0.22 -30.20 -3.04
CA ARG A 222 1.67 -30.29 -3.27
C ARG A 222 2.27 -31.62 -2.81
N PRO A 223 2.88 -32.40 -3.72
CA PRO A 223 3.73 -33.52 -3.31
C PRO A 223 4.94 -32.94 -2.58
N GLU A 224 5.28 -33.52 -1.42
CA GLU A 224 6.51 -33.21 -0.72
C GLU A 224 7.70 -33.39 -1.68
N ARG A 225 8.45 -32.31 -1.90
CA ARG A 225 9.73 -32.31 -2.62
C ARG A 225 10.72 -31.43 -1.88
#